data_AF-A0A4R2NG99-F1
#
_entry.id   AF-A0A4R2NG99-F1
#
_cell.length_a   1.000
_cell.length_b   1.000
_cell.length_c   1.000
_cell.angle_alpha   90.00
_cell.angle_beta   90.00
_cell.angle_gamma   90.00
#
_symmetry.space_group_name_H-M   'P 1'
#
loop_
_entity.id
_entity.type
_entity.pdbx_description
1 polymer ?
#
loop_
_entity_poly.entity_id
_entity_poly.type
_entity_poly.pdbx_seq_one_letter_code
_entity_poly.pdbx_strand_id
1 'polypeptide(L)'
;MPMPMSFNPRAPLLEAIAELRATQDPLALLQARTPPLATLALLLPDYRDRQLTPGRESDHVSGDHLLEAFLDYMERLSTEPPGDEDLRDAPLLENWCAGLMDPFPRLFGQVTGHPRLRLNARIFTSPYCQLRPEKGWARTWSRFYRLGQYDRGVLDGLKRDGVIASHSRIIEPWL
;
A
#
# COMPACT_ATOMS: atom_id res chain seq x y z
N MET A 1 -7.41 -0.73 -17.72
CA MET A 1 -8.42 0.35 -17.60
C MET A 1 -7.72 1.67 -17.31
N PRO A 2 -8.23 2.82 -17.76
CA PRO A 2 -7.74 4.12 -17.31
C PRO A 2 -7.99 4.27 -15.79
N MET A 3 -7.07 4.95 -15.11
CA MET A 3 -7.25 5.33 -13.70
C MET A 3 -8.44 6.29 -13.60
N PRO A 4 -9.24 6.25 -12.51
CA PRO A 4 -10.26 7.26 -12.27
C PRO A 4 -9.63 8.66 -12.24
N MET A 5 -10.38 9.68 -12.69
CA MET A 5 -9.89 11.07 -12.87
C MET A 5 -9.41 11.75 -11.57
N SER A 6 -9.66 11.15 -10.41
CA SER A 6 -9.37 11.64 -9.06
C SER A 6 -8.26 10.87 -8.32
N PHE A 7 -7.54 9.95 -8.99
CA PHE A 7 -6.51 9.14 -8.33
C PHE A 7 -5.41 10.00 -7.68
N ASN A 8 -5.36 9.97 -6.34
CA ASN A 8 -4.31 10.62 -5.56
C ASN A 8 -3.10 9.68 -5.42
N PRO A 9 -1.96 9.93 -6.09
CA PRO A 9 -0.80 9.04 -6.03
C PRO A 9 -0.14 9.02 -4.64
N ARG A 10 -0.41 10.01 -3.79
CA ARG A 10 0.13 10.12 -2.43
C ARG A 10 -0.70 9.43 -1.36
N ALA A 11 -1.96 9.12 -1.66
CA ALA A 11 -2.86 8.43 -0.75
C ALA A 11 -3.93 7.65 -1.55
N PRO A 12 -3.52 6.59 -2.27
CA PRO A 12 -4.32 5.98 -3.33
C PRO A 12 -5.59 5.27 -2.85
N LEU A 13 -5.76 5.13 -1.53
CA LEU A 13 -6.87 4.38 -0.93
C LEU A 13 -7.93 5.28 -0.27
N LEU A 14 -7.65 6.56 -0.04
CA LEU A 14 -8.56 7.44 0.72
C LEU A 14 -9.92 7.61 0.04
N GLU A 15 -9.93 7.80 -1.27
CA GLU A 15 -11.17 7.95 -2.02
C GLU A 15 -12.01 6.66 -1.98
N ALA A 16 -11.37 5.50 -2.14
CA ALA A 16 -12.05 4.21 -2.06
C ALA A 16 -12.60 3.93 -0.64
N ILE A 17 -11.90 4.37 0.41
CA ILE A 17 -12.41 4.30 1.79
C ILE A 17 -13.65 5.17 1.96
N ALA A 18 -13.60 6.42 1.47
CA ALA A 18 -14.75 7.33 1.53
C ALA A 18 -15.95 6.79 0.74
N GLU A 19 -15.72 6.21 -0.45
CA GLU A 19 -16.77 5.59 -1.27
C GLU A 19 -17.44 4.42 -0.55
N LEU A 20 -16.65 3.55 0.11
CA LEU A 20 -17.17 2.43 0.89
C LEU A 20 -18.01 2.86 2.09
N ARG A 21 -17.66 3.98 2.74
CA ARG A 21 -18.48 4.50 3.85
C ARG A 21 -19.76 5.18 3.37
N ALA A 22 -19.76 5.74 2.16
CA ALA A 22 -20.90 6.47 1.61
C ALA A 22 -21.95 5.54 0.95
N THR A 23 -21.58 4.32 0.58
CA THR A 23 -22.49 3.37 -0.08
C THR A 23 -23.39 2.64 0.91
N GLN A 24 -24.59 2.28 0.44
CA GLN A 24 -25.53 1.42 1.18
C GLN A 24 -25.14 -0.07 1.12
N ASP A 25 -24.31 -0.47 0.14
CA ASP A 25 -23.85 -1.85 -0.03
C ASP A 25 -22.33 -1.90 -0.28
N PRO A 26 -21.52 -1.80 0.80
CA PRO A 26 -20.07 -1.79 0.67
C PRO A 26 -19.49 -3.15 0.27
N LEU A 27 -20.18 -4.25 0.56
CA LEU A 27 -19.71 -5.58 0.17
C LEU A 27 -19.84 -5.79 -1.33
N ALA A 28 -20.95 -5.39 -1.95
CA ALA A 28 -21.09 -5.43 -3.40
C ALA A 28 -20.03 -4.56 -4.09
N LEU A 29 -19.73 -3.38 -3.53
CA LEU A 29 -18.72 -2.48 -4.07
C LEU A 29 -17.30 -3.09 -3.99
N LEU A 30 -16.94 -3.73 -2.87
CA LEU A 30 -15.67 -4.48 -2.74
C LEU A 30 -15.57 -5.66 -3.72
N GLN A 31 -16.69 -6.34 -4.01
CA GLN A 31 -16.73 -7.46 -4.94
C GLN A 31 -16.47 -7.06 -6.39
N ALA A 32 -16.78 -5.83 -6.78
CA ALA A 32 -16.48 -5.31 -8.12
C ALA A 32 -14.96 -5.24 -8.41
N ARG A 33 -14.11 -5.17 -7.36
CA ARG A 33 -12.64 -5.21 -7.44
C ARG A 33 -12.05 -4.28 -8.51
N THR A 34 -12.61 -3.08 -8.65
CA THR A 34 -12.03 -2.00 -9.45
C THR A 34 -10.89 -1.33 -8.67
N PRO A 35 -9.80 -0.84 -9.29
CA PRO A 35 -8.83 -0.02 -8.57
C PRO A 35 -9.48 1.33 -8.15
N PRO A 36 -9.30 1.81 -6.89
CA PRO A 36 -8.45 1.26 -5.83
C PRO A 36 -9.12 0.23 -4.90
N LEU A 37 -10.44 0.02 -4.98
CA LEU A 37 -11.23 -0.93 -4.16
C LEU A 37 -10.66 -2.36 -4.17
N ALA A 38 -10.08 -2.79 -5.29
CA ALA A 38 -9.38 -4.06 -5.41
C ALA A 38 -8.27 -4.23 -4.35
N THR A 39 -7.59 -3.15 -3.98
CA THR A 39 -6.56 -3.16 -2.95
C THR A 39 -7.17 -3.38 -1.58
N LEU A 40 -8.28 -2.72 -1.26
CA LEU A 40 -8.99 -2.91 0.00
C LEU A 40 -9.54 -4.34 0.11
N ALA A 41 -10.14 -4.85 -0.96
CA ALA A 41 -10.60 -6.24 -1.05
C ALA A 41 -9.46 -7.26 -0.89
N LEU A 42 -8.26 -6.96 -1.37
CA LEU A 42 -7.06 -7.80 -1.18
C LEU A 42 -6.62 -7.83 0.29
N LEU A 43 -6.69 -6.70 1.00
CA LEU A 43 -6.11 -6.54 2.34
C LEU A 43 -7.06 -6.94 3.47
N LEU A 44 -8.38 -6.91 3.23
CA LEU A 44 -9.38 -7.24 4.24
C LEU A 44 -9.22 -8.65 4.85
N PRO A 45 -8.94 -9.72 4.08
CA PRO A 45 -8.69 -11.04 4.66
C PRO A 45 -7.46 -11.06 5.58
N ASP A 46 -6.35 -10.43 5.17
CA ASP A 46 -5.14 -10.35 6.00
C ASP A 46 -5.37 -9.54 7.28
N TYR A 47 -6.19 -8.48 7.22
CA TYR A 47 -6.63 -7.76 8.43
C TYR A 47 -7.40 -8.68 9.37
N ARG A 48 -8.39 -9.41 8.86
CA ARG A 48 -9.20 -10.35 9.64
C ARG A 48 -8.34 -11.38 10.35
N ASP A 49 -7.38 -11.98 9.64
CA ASP A 49 -6.49 -13.00 10.21
C ASP A 49 -5.60 -12.45 11.33
N ARG A 50 -5.13 -11.19 11.21
CA ARG A 50 -4.37 -10.51 12.28
C ARG A 50 -5.20 -10.27 13.54
N GLN A 51 -6.49 -10.03 13.41
CA GLN A 51 -7.40 -9.83 14.55
C GLN A 51 -7.78 -11.16 15.23
N LEU A 52 -7.69 -12.28 14.51
CA LEU A 52 -8.02 -13.61 15.04
C LEU A 52 -6.80 -14.35 15.64
N THR A 53 -5.61 -13.74 15.64
CA THR A 53 -4.39 -14.38 16.16
C THR A 53 -4.40 -14.43 17.70
N PRO A 54 -4.35 -15.62 18.33
CA PRO A 54 -4.40 -15.76 19.80
C PRO A 54 -3.21 -15.07 20.48
N GLY A 55 -3.46 -14.33 21.55
CA GLY A 55 -2.42 -13.73 22.40
C GLY A 55 -2.17 -12.23 22.20
N ARG A 56 -2.88 -11.56 21.28
CA ARG A 56 -3.11 -10.12 21.38
C ARG A 56 -4.41 -9.92 22.16
N GLU A 57 -4.35 -9.20 23.27
CA GLU A 57 -5.53 -8.63 23.91
C GLU A 57 -6.17 -7.66 22.91
N SER A 58 -7.08 -8.16 22.10
CA SER A 58 -7.95 -7.32 21.28
C SER A 58 -9.35 -7.81 21.52
N ASP A 59 -10.19 -6.90 22.03
CA ASP A 59 -11.64 -7.05 22.05
C ASP A 59 -12.08 -7.64 20.71
N HIS A 60 -12.67 -8.84 20.73
CA HIS A 60 -13.14 -9.48 19.52
C HIS A 60 -14.09 -8.53 18.79
N VAL A 61 -13.65 -7.98 17.66
CA VAL A 61 -14.52 -7.21 16.78
C VAL A 61 -15.54 -8.20 16.22
N SER A 62 -16.82 -8.05 16.63
CA SER A 62 -17.92 -8.83 16.07
C SER A 62 -17.89 -8.76 14.53
N GLY A 63 -18.35 -9.81 13.86
CA GLY A 63 -18.34 -9.89 12.39
C GLY A 63 -18.98 -8.67 11.70
N ASP A 64 -20.00 -8.08 12.34
CA ASP A 64 -20.73 -6.91 11.85
C ASP A 64 -19.92 -5.61 11.87
N HIS A 65 -18.85 -5.53 12.69
CA HIS A 65 -17.99 -4.35 12.81
C HIS A 65 -16.62 -4.53 12.15
N LEU A 66 -16.31 -5.69 11.57
CA LEU A 66 -15.00 -5.99 10.98
C LEU A 66 -14.67 -5.02 9.84
N LEU A 67 -15.65 -4.71 8.99
CA LEU A 67 -15.46 -3.81 7.85
C LEU A 67 -15.14 -2.40 8.33
N GLU A 68 -15.93 -1.84 9.25
CA GLU A 68 -15.68 -0.49 9.78
C GLU A 68 -14.32 -0.41 10.49
N ALA A 69 -13.97 -1.40 11.32
CA ALA A 69 -12.66 -1.45 11.97
C ALA A 69 -11.50 -1.55 10.95
N PHE A 70 -11.71 -2.28 9.86
CA PHE A 70 -10.75 -2.33 8.75
C PHE A 70 -10.63 -0.98 8.04
N LEU A 71 -11.76 -0.31 7.75
CA LEU A 71 -11.76 1.01 7.12
C LEU A 71 -11.08 2.06 8.02
N ASP A 72 -11.36 2.07 9.32
CA ASP A 72 -10.68 2.92 10.30
C ASP A 72 -9.16 2.65 10.30
N TYR A 73 -8.76 1.38 10.28
CA TYR A 73 -7.35 1.03 10.23
C TYR A 73 -6.69 1.48 8.93
N MET A 74 -7.33 1.27 7.78
CA MET A 74 -6.82 1.70 6.48
C MET A 74 -6.75 3.22 6.38
N GLU A 75 -7.72 3.94 6.93
CA GLU A 75 -7.74 5.40 6.97
C GLU A 75 -6.58 5.95 7.79
N ARG A 76 -6.30 5.37 8.97
CA ARG A 76 -5.10 5.70 9.75
C ARG A 76 -3.82 5.45 8.97
N LEU A 77 -3.68 4.27 8.34
CA LEU A 77 -2.53 3.98 7.49
C LEU A 77 -2.38 4.95 6.32
N SER A 78 -3.48 5.56 5.87
CA SER A 78 -3.53 6.50 4.75
C SER A 78 -3.43 7.99 5.15
N THR A 79 -3.44 8.31 6.45
CA THR A 79 -3.43 9.70 6.94
C THR A 79 -2.36 10.01 7.98
N GLU A 80 -2.03 9.07 8.87
CA GLU A 80 -1.13 9.30 9.99
C GLU A 80 0.34 9.30 9.54
N PRO A 81 1.12 10.34 9.86
CA PRO A 81 2.56 10.35 9.60
C PRO A 81 3.31 9.42 10.57
N PRO A 82 4.51 8.95 10.21
CA PRO A 82 5.35 8.18 11.12
C PRO A 82 5.88 9.05 12.28
N GLY A 83 6.13 8.42 13.42
CA GLY A 83 6.99 8.99 14.47
C GLY A 83 8.48 8.87 14.13
N ASP A 84 9.34 9.49 14.94
CA ASP A 84 10.79 9.43 14.75
C ASP A 84 11.35 8.01 14.85
N GLU A 85 10.78 7.20 15.75
CA GLU A 85 11.15 5.80 15.94
C GLU A 85 10.75 4.92 14.75
N ASP A 86 9.56 5.15 14.18
CA ASP A 86 9.09 4.44 12.99
C ASP A 86 10.07 4.61 11.82
N LEU A 87 10.58 5.83 11.60
CA LEU A 87 11.51 6.10 10.51
C LEU A 87 12.92 5.62 10.80
N ARG A 88 13.36 5.66 12.05
CA ARG A 88 14.69 5.16 12.45
C ARG A 88 14.84 3.68 12.12
N ASP A 89 13.81 2.90 12.39
CA ASP A 89 13.80 1.45 12.19
C ASP A 89 13.27 1.04 10.80
N ALA A 90 12.76 2.00 10.02
CA ALA A 90 12.26 1.75 8.68
C ALA A 90 13.38 1.34 7.69
N PRO A 91 13.15 0.29 6.88
CA PRO A 91 14.03 -0.06 5.78
C PRO A 91 14.17 1.10 4.80
N LEU A 92 15.36 1.24 4.21
CA LEU A 92 15.62 2.19 3.15
C LEU A 92 15.27 1.54 1.80
N LEU A 93 14.47 2.23 1.00
CA LEU A 93 14.15 1.86 -0.38
C LEU A 93 14.89 2.82 -1.33
N GLU A 94 16.01 2.35 -1.86
CA GLU A 94 16.83 3.05 -2.85
C GLU A 94 16.36 2.76 -4.27
N ASN A 95 16.73 3.65 -5.21
CA ASN A 95 16.39 3.54 -6.64
C ASN A 95 14.91 3.19 -6.82
N TRP A 96 14.05 3.99 -6.20
CA TRP A 96 12.66 3.61 -6.02
C TRP A 96 11.74 4.29 -7.04
N CYS A 97 10.63 3.65 -7.35
CA CYS A 97 9.51 4.28 -8.04
C CYS A 97 8.16 3.76 -7.53
N ALA A 98 7.09 4.52 -7.77
CA ALA A 98 5.73 4.05 -7.56
C ALA A 98 5.16 3.51 -8.87
N GLY A 99 4.33 2.47 -8.77
CA GLY A 99 3.66 1.91 -9.94
C GLY A 99 2.49 1.01 -9.61
N LEU A 100 1.68 0.75 -10.64
CA LEU A 100 0.61 -0.24 -10.61
C LEU A 100 1.16 -1.59 -11.02
N MET A 101 1.06 -2.56 -10.12
CA MET A 101 1.22 -3.98 -10.40
C MET A 101 -0.17 -4.61 -10.32
N ASP A 102 -0.83 -4.68 -11.47
CA ASP A 102 -2.27 -4.86 -11.67
C ASP A 102 -3.03 -5.58 -10.52
N PRO A 103 -4.03 -4.92 -9.91
CA PRO A 103 -4.36 -3.49 -9.90
C PRO A 103 -3.72 -2.68 -8.75
N PHE A 104 -2.66 -3.20 -8.11
CA PHE A 104 -2.24 -2.71 -6.80
C PHE A 104 -1.18 -1.59 -6.88
N PRO A 105 -1.37 -0.46 -6.19
CA PRO A 105 -0.36 0.59 -6.08
C PRO A 105 0.78 0.09 -5.18
N ARG A 106 1.99 -0.07 -5.73
CA ARG A 106 3.17 -0.58 -5.03
C ARG A 106 4.37 0.32 -5.24
N LEU A 107 5.34 0.21 -4.34
CA LEU A 107 6.66 0.77 -4.53
C LEU A 107 7.61 -0.33 -5.01
N PHE A 108 8.51 0.03 -5.90
CA PHE A 108 9.57 -0.81 -6.42
C PHE A 108 10.89 -0.18 -6.04
N GLY A 109 11.94 -0.98 -5.84
CA GLY A 109 13.26 -0.46 -5.51
C GLY A 109 14.21 -1.52 -4.98
N GLN A 110 15.35 -1.07 -4.47
CA GLN A 110 16.34 -1.88 -3.78
C GLN A 110 16.25 -1.61 -2.28
N VAL A 111 16.09 -2.66 -1.48
CA VAL A 111 15.87 -2.52 -0.04
C VAL A 111 17.11 -2.84 0.78
N THR A 112 17.36 -2.02 1.79
CA THR A 112 18.39 -2.22 2.82
C THR A 112 17.78 -2.09 4.23
N GLY A 113 18.29 -2.87 5.18
CA GLY A 113 17.78 -2.90 6.56
C GLY A 113 16.43 -3.63 6.71
N HIS A 114 16.01 -4.40 5.70
CA HIS A 114 14.75 -5.14 5.79
C HIS A 114 14.93 -6.41 6.67
N PRO A 115 14.06 -6.65 7.67
CA PRO A 115 14.26 -7.72 8.67
C PRO A 115 14.15 -9.15 8.10
N ARG A 116 13.59 -9.29 6.89
CA ARG A 116 13.34 -10.60 6.25
C ARG A 116 14.03 -10.78 4.90
N LEU A 117 14.67 -9.74 4.36
CA LEU A 117 15.21 -9.77 3.00
C LEU A 117 16.70 -9.50 3.03
N ARG A 118 17.42 -10.12 2.10
CA ARG A 118 18.85 -9.89 1.94
C ARG A 118 19.14 -8.42 1.58
N LEU A 119 20.34 -7.98 1.93
CA LEU A 119 20.85 -6.66 1.58
C LEU A 119 20.74 -6.38 0.07
N ASN A 120 20.30 -5.18 -0.29
CA ASN A 120 20.12 -4.71 -1.67
C ASN A 120 19.21 -5.59 -2.54
N ALA A 121 18.26 -6.30 -1.92
CA ALA A 121 17.27 -7.05 -2.69
C ALA A 121 16.41 -6.11 -3.53
N ARG A 122 16.22 -6.43 -4.81
CA ARG A 122 15.19 -5.78 -5.66
C ARG A 122 13.82 -6.30 -5.24
N ILE A 123 12.91 -5.40 -4.91
CA ILE A 123 11.60 -5.74 -4.37
C ILE A 123 10.48 -4.94 -5.03
N PHE A 124 9.27 -5.45 -4.88
CA PHE A 124 8.06 -4.64 -4.80
C PHE A 124 7.49 -4.75 -3.38
N THR A 125 6.90 -3.68 -2.86
CA THR A 125 6.29 -3.67 -1.53
C THR A 125 4.91 -4.31 -1.55
N SER A 126 4.32 -4.57 -0.38
CA SER A 126 2.85 -4.61 -0.25
C SER A 126 2.22 -3.30 -0.76
N PRO A 127 0.91 -3.26 -1.03
CA PRO A 127 0.28 -2.02 -1.47
C PRO A 127 0.62 -0.85 -0.55
N TYR A 128 0.90 0.32 -1.15
CA TYR A 128 1.21 1.52 -0.38
C TYR A 128 -0.06 2.31 -0.04
N CYS A 129 -0.09 2.87 1.17
CA CYS A 129 -1.20 3.62 1.74
C CYS A 129 -0.92 5.12 1.73
N GLN A 130 0.35 5.51 1.94
CA GLN A 130 0.84 6.88 1.81
C GLN A 130 2.18 6.92 1.12
N LEU A 131 2.38 7.97 0.35
CA LEU A 131 3.66 8.32 -0.26
C LEU A 131 3.92 9.80 -0.02
N ARG A 132 5.07 10.12 0.58
CA ARG A 132 5.54 11.50 0.87
C ARG A 132 6.98 11.65 0.40
N PRO A 133 7.23 11.71 -0.93
CA PRO A 133 8.57 11.80 -1.48
C PRO A 133 9.32 13.04 -0.98
N GLU A 134 8.63 14.16 -0.82
CA GLU A 134 9.17 15.41 -0.28
C GLU A 134 9.63 15.31 1.18
N LYS A 135 9.09 14.34 1.93
CA LYS A 135 9.51 14.03 3.30
C LYS A 135 10.40 12.79 3.40
N GLY A 136 10.73 12.17 2.26
CA GLY A 136 11.61 11.00 2.21
C GLY A 136 11.03 9.73 2.83
N TRP A 137 9.71 9.54 2.86
CA TRP A 137 9.12 8.31 3.41
C TRP A 137 7.83 7.87 2.71
N ALA A 138 7.49 6.60 2.91
CA ALA A 138 6.21 6.02 2.51
C ALA A 138 5.64 5.09 3.57
N ARG A 139 4.31 5.01 3.67
CA ARG A 139 3.58 4.01 4.45
C ARG A 139 3.01 2.95 3.52
N THR A 140 3.26 1.68 3.85
CA THR A 140 2.63 0.53 3.19
C THR A 140 1.70 -0.21 4.14
N TRP A 141 0.95 -1.19 3.63
CA TRP A 141 0.18 -2.10 4.45
C TRP A 141 0.99 -2.68 5.63
N SER A 142 2.26 -3.02 5.37
CA SER A 142 3.07 -3.78 6.34
C SER A 142 4.01 -2.92 7.19
N ARG A 143 4.47 -1.77 6.69
CA ARG A 143 5.52 -0.97 7.34
C ARG A 143 5.72 0.39 6.70
N PHE A 144 6.47 1.25 7.39
CA PHE A 144 7.10 2.43 6.80
C PHE A 144 8.38 2.07 6.04
N TYR A 145 8.71 2.90 5.05
CA TYR A 145 9.98 2.89 4.33
C TYR A 145 10.54 4.31 4.32
N ARG A 146 11.87 4.42 4.48
CA ARG A 146 12.61 5.62 4.08
C ARG A 146 12.85 5.55 2.57
N LEU A 147 12.72 6.67 1.90
CA LEU A 147 12.87 6.78 0.46
C LEU A 147 14.23 7.39 0.14
N GLY A 148 15.02 6.67 -0.65
CA GLY A 148 16.27 7.14 -1.21
C GLY A 148 16.08 7.80 -2.57
N GLN A 149 17.00 7.53 -3.49
CA GLN A 149 16.95 8.08 -4.84
C GLN A 149 15.73 7.58 -5.62
N TYR A 150 14.99 8.49 -6.25
CA TYR A 150 13.92 8.13 -7.20
C TYR A 150 14.53 7.68 -8.53
N ASP A 151 14.07 6.54 -9.05
CA ASP A 151 14.48 6.00 -10.35
C ASP A 151 13.33 5.25 -11.03
N ARG A 152 12.81 5.82 -12.12
CA ARG A 152 11.78 5.18 -12.97
C ARG A 152 12.31 3.95 -13.70
N GLY A 153 13.61 3.91 -13.99
CA GLY A 153 14.27 2.83 -14.73
C GLY A 153 14.19 1.49 -14.02
N VAL A 154 13.98 1.48 -12.70
CA VAL A 154 13.78 0.24 -11.94
C VAL A 154 12.55 -0.53 -12.39
N LEU A 155 11.44 0.14 -12.70
CA LEU A 155 10.25 -0.56 -13.20
C LEU A 155 10.53 -1.24 -14.55
N ASP A 156 11.24 -0.56 -15.44
CA ASP A 156 11.61 -1.09 -16.75
C ASP A 156 12.60 -2.24 -16.65
N GLY A 157 13.55 -2.17 -15.71
CA GLY A 157 14.43 -3.29 -15.37
C GLY A 157 13.65 -4.51 -14.89
N LEU A 158 12.69 -4.33 -13.97
CA LEU A 158 11.86 -5.42 -13.47
C LEU A 158 10.98 -6.05 -14.56
N LYS A 159 10.44 -5.25 -15.48
CA LYS A 159 9.71 -5.75 -16.65
C LYS A 159 10.60 -6.56 -17.58
N ARG A 160 11.79 -6.02 -17.90
CA ARG A 160 12.76 -6.66 -18.80
C ARG A 160 13.21 -8.02 -18.26
N ASP A 161 13.39 -8.11 -16.95
CA ASP A 161 13.79 -9.33 -16.26
C ASP A 161 12.62 -10.31 -16.04
N GLY A 162 11.40 -9.97 -16.46
CA GLY A 162 10.21 -10.81 -16.29
C GLY A 162 9.72 -10.94 -14.84
N VAL A 163 10.19 -10.07 -13.94
CA VAL A 163 9.80 -10.08 -12.52
C VAL A 163 8.37 -9.56 -12.33
N ILE A 164 7.98 -8.60 -13.18
CA ILE A 164 6.63 -8.03 -13.18
C ILE A 164 6.06 -8.03 -14.60
N ALA A 165 4.73 -8.00 -14.69
CA ALA A 165 4.06 -7.98 -15.98
C ALA A 165 4.39 -6.71 -16.78
N SER A 166 4.51 -6.85 -18.10
CA SER A 166 4.87 -5.77 -19.02
C SER A 166 3.87 -4.61 -19.01
N HIS A 167 2.60 -4.88 -18.69
CA HIS A 167 1.54 -3.88 -18.58
C HIS A 167 1.60 -3.04 -17.29
N SER A 168 2.46 -3.36 -16.33
CA SER A 168 2.65 -2.55 -15.12
C SER A 168 3.00 -1.11 -15.49
N ARG A 169 2.46 -0.12 -14.79
CA ARG A 169 2.60 1.31 -15.14
C ARG A 169 3.24 2.11 -14.02
N ILE A 170 3.99 3.14 -14.37
CA ILE A 170 4.45 4.14 -13.39
C ILE A 170 3.23 4.89 -12.85
N ILE A 171 3.26 5.16 -11.56
CA ILE A 171 2.45 6.18 -10.90
C ILE A 171 3.40 7.34 -10.64
N GLU A 172 3.11 8.52 -11.21
CA GLU A 172 3.92 9.70 -10.96
C GLU A 172 3.64 10.22 -9.55
N PRO A 173 4.62 10.18 -8.62
CA PRO A 173 4.35 10.43 -7.19
C PRO A 173 4.24 11.92 -6.83
N TRP A 174 4.43 12.78 -7.84
CA TRP A 174 4.46 14.23 -7.74
C TRP A 174 3.21 14.93 -8.27
N LEU A 175 2.31 14.18 -8.93
CA LEU A 175 0.98 14.66 -9.33
C LEU A 175 0.06 14.75 -8.10
#